data_AF-A0A7S3VVM1-F1
#
_entry.id   AF-A0A7S3VVM1-F1
#
_cell.length_a   1.000
_cell.length_b   1.000
_cell.length_c   1.000
_cell.angle_alpha   90.00
_cell.angle_beta   90.00
_cell.angle_gamma   90.00
#
_symmetry.space_group_name_H-M   'P 1'
#
loop_
_entity.id
_entity.type
_entity.pdbx_description
1 polymer ?
#
loop_
_entity_poly.entity_id
_entity_poly.type
_entity_poly.pdbx_seq_one_letter_code
_entity_poly.pdbx_strand_id
1 'polypeptide(L)'
;GGGAGELGRRGGPLSFARTEDAYPRGFEYSDLARHPAVVLLPYTKSVMSFFELYRMNVPMFAPSLELLVQWERRHSLLKERIYWTAAPRPLRLANGTSLSPNTRDDPAALRHWLALCDFYHFPHITYFDSWPDLLAKLRSADLAATSAAMRAANRRLLDELRQQWRRLFLRMFRGAPPGSRAVPSDYDAAMRALYGQVPPSREPSCRRESRPEYGEWG
;
A
#
# COMPACT_ATOMS: atom_id res chain seq x y z
N GLY A 1 4.97 3.68 57.68
CA GLY A 1 5.16 4.40 56.41
C GLY A 1 5.65 3.39 55.41
N GLY A 2 4.86 2.99 54.42
CA GLY A 2 4.52 3.81 53.26
C GLY A 2 5.54 3.44 52.19
N GLY A 3 5.26 2.68 51.16
CA GLY A 3 4.02 2.35 50.47
C GLY A 3 4.50 2.05 49.06
N ALA A 4 4.52 0.78 48.69
CA ALA A 4 4.97 0.33 47.37
C ALA A 4 4.10 1.02 46.31
N GLY A 5 4.69 1.96 45.58
CA GLY A 5 4.01 2.69 44.51
C GLY A 5 3.60 1.74 43.40
N GLU A 6 2.30 1.68 43.18
CA GLU A 6 1.60 0.89 42.17
C GLU A 6 2.21 1.04 40.76
N LEU A 7 2.85 -0.02 40.27
CA LEU A 7 3.07 -0.28 38.84
C LEU A 7 1.76 -0.79 38.19
N GLY A 8 0.67 -0.09 38.46
CA GLY A 8 -0.69 -0.46 38.08
C GLY A 8 -1.37 0.67 37.30
N ARG A 9 -1.04 0.84 36.02
CA ARG A 9 -1.91 1.55 35.07
C ARG A 9 -1.58 1.17 33.62
N ARG A 10 -2.03 -0.01 33.19
CA ARG A 10 -2.18 -0.31 31.76
C ARG A 10 -3.58 0.11 31.32
N GLY A 11 -3.65 1.11 30.46
CA GLY A 11 -4.86 1.50 29.74
C GLY A 11 -5.37 2.90 30.06
N GLY A 12 -4.62 3.95 29.67
CA GLY A 12 -5.23 5.27 29.49
C GLY A 12 -6.34 5.23 28.43
N PRO A 13 -7.25 6.22 28.40
CA PRO A 13 -8.28 6.28 27.37
C PRO A 13 -7.64 6.36 25.97
N LEU A 14 -8.11 5.52 25.05
CA LEU A 14 -7.72 5.62 23.64
C LEU A 14 -8.37 6.87 23.04
N SER A 15 -7.57 7.70 22.38
CA SER A 15 -8.04 8.85 21.62
C SER A 15 -7.70 8.64 20.15
N PHE A 16 -8.66 8.92 19.27
CA PHE A 16 -8.51 8.79 17.84
C PHE A 16 -8.72 10.16 17.20
N ALA A 17 -7.88 10.49 16.23
CA ALA A 17 -8.07 11.64 15.36
C ALA A 17 -7.75 11.23 13.93
N ARG A 18 -8.52 11.73 12.96
CA ARG A 18 -8.10 11.65 11.57
C ARG A 18 -6.90 12.56 11.38
N THR A 19 -6.00 12.22 10.47
CA THR A 19 -4.79 13.02 10.21
C THR A 19 -5.15 14.48 9.87
N GLU A 20 -6.19 14.68 9.06
CA GLU A 20 -6.68 16.02 8.66
C GLU A 20 -7.21 16.83 9.85
N ASP A 21 -7.87 16.18 10.81
CA ASP A 21 -8.42 16.85 12.00
C ASP A 21 -7.31 17.19 13.00
N ALA A 22 -6.32 16.31 13.16
CA ALA A 22 -5.17 16.52 14.03
C ALA A 22 -4.21 17.59 13.50
N TYR A 23 -4.13 17.73 12.17
CA TYR A 23 -3.16 18.57 11.48
C TYR A 23 -3.81 19.42 10.37
N PRO A 24 -4.72 20.35 10.71
CA PRO A 24 -5.50 21.11 9.72
C PRO A 24 -4.66 22.07 8.87
N ARG A 25 -3.43 22.38 9.31
CA ARG A 25 -2.47 23.25 8.58
C ARG A 25 -1.35 22.45 7.90
N GLY A 26 -1.51 21.14 7.78
CA GLY A 26 -0.45 20.22 7.38
C GLY A 26 0.36 19.71 8.56
N PHE A 27 1.22 18.72 8.29
CA PHE A 27 2.06 18.04 9.26
C PHE A 27 3.45 17.79 8.67
N GLU A 28 4.43 17.64 9.56
CA GLU A 28 5.73 17.04 9.22
C GLU A 28 5.70 15.54 9.53
N TYR A 29 6.58 14.77 8.88
CA TYR A 29 6.70 13.33 9.18
C TYR A 29 7.06 13.05 10.65
N SER A 30 7.80 13.97 11.29
CA SER A 30 8.08 13.88 12.73
C SER A 30 6.83 13.98 13.59
N ASP A 31 5.80 14.69 13.14
CA ASP A 31 4.54 14.79 13.89
C ASP A 31 3.77 13.47 13.81
N LEU A 32 3.73 12.85 12.63
CA LEU A 32 3.15 11.52 12.45
C LEU A 32 3.87 10.45 13.28
N ALA A 33 5.20 10.51 13.33
CA ALA A 33 6.02 9.55 14.07
C ALA A 33 5.86 9.64 15.61
N ARG A 34 5.27 10.72 16.14
CA ARG A 34 4.93 10.85 17.58
C ARG A 34 3.69 10.03 17.96
N HIS A 35 2.87 9.63 17.01
CA HIS A 35 1.71 8.78 17.29
C HIS A 35 2.16 7.33 17.53
N PRO A 36 1.62 6.67 18.57
CA PRO A 36 2.07 5.33 18.95
C PRO A 36 1.65 4.25 17.94
N ALA A 37 0.58 4.48 17.19
CA ALA A 37 0.07 3.59 16.17
C ALA A 37 -0.84 4.34 15.18
N VAL A 38 -1.08 3.72 14.02
CA VAL A 38 -2.05 4.19 13.02
C VAL A 38 -3.05 3.07 12.71
N VAL A 39 -4.32 3.46 12.57
CA VAL A 39 -5.37 2.60 12.02
C VAL A 39 -5.57 2.96 10.55
N LEU A 40 -5.31 2.00 9.67
CA LEU A 40 -5.44 2.13 8.23
C LEU A 40 -6.88 1.81 7.81
N LEU A 41 -7.55 2.81 7.24
CA LEU A 41 -8.82 2.64 6.55
C LEU A 41 -8.58 2.94 5.07
N PRO A 42 -8.37 1.90 4.24
CA PRO A 42 -7.97 2.10 2.85
C PRO A 42 -9.15 2.60 2.00
N TYR A 43 -8.87 3.56 1.11
CA TYR A 43 -9.79 4.00 0.05
C TYR A 43 -9.37 3.46 -1.33
N THR A 44 -8.19 2.84 -1.42
CA THR A 44 -7.63 2.18 -2.61
C THR A 44 -6.73 1.00 -2.18
N LYS A 45 -6.26 0.20 -3.15
CA LYS A 45 -5.42 -0.98 -2.93
C LYS A 45 -4.00 -0.65 -2.45
N SER A 46 -3.51 0.52 -2.83
CA SER A 46 -2.17 1.01 -2.55
C SER A 46 -2.21 2.48 -2.19
N VAL A 47 -1.74 2.84 -1.00
CA VAL A 47 -1.77 4.21 -0.49
C VAL A 47 -0.34 4.63 -0.18
N MET A 48 0.12 5.77 -0.71
CA MET A 48 1.50 6.24 -0.47
C MET A 48 1.82 6.37 1.02
N SER A 49 0.91 6.93 1.82
CA SER A 49 1.09 7.11 3.26
C SER A 49 1.28 5.81 4.03
N PHE A 50 0.80 4.68 3.50
CA PHE A 50 1.10 3.38 4.10
C PHE A 50 2.60 3.13 4.11
N PHE A 51 3.27 3.29 2.96
CA PHE A 51 4.70 3.04 2.85
C PHE A 51 5.50 4.00 3.71
N GLU A 52 5.15 5.28 3.73
CA GLU A 52 5.85 6.30 4.52
C GLU A 52 5.82 5.96 6.02
N LEU A 53 4.62 5.72 6.55
CA LEU A 53 4.42 5.33 7.96
C LEU A 53 5.11 4.00 8.28
N TYR A 54 5.05 3.02 7.38
CA TYR A 54 5.72 1.75 7.54
C TYR A 54 7.25 1.90 7.64
N ARG A 55 7.85 2.75 6.79
CA ARG A 55 9.29 3.04 6.83
C ARG A 55 9.72 3.83 8.06
N MET A 56 8.81 4.63 8.62
CA MET A 56 8.99 5.26 9.93
C MET A 56 8.84 4.27 11.09
N ASN A 57 8.42 3.03 10.83
CA ASN A 57 8.24 1.96 11.81
C ASN A 57 7.12 2.27 12.81
N VAL A 58 6.10 2.99 12.36
CA VAL A 58 4.90 3.27 13.14
C VAL A 58 4.04 2.00 13.12
N PRO A 59 3.71 1.38 14.26
CA PRO A 59 2.81 0.23 14.32
C PRO A 59 1.49 0.50 13.62
N MET A 60 1.02 -0.45 12.82
CA MET A 60 -0.15 -0.25 11.96
C MET A 60 -1.19 -1.33 12.18
N PHE A 61 -2.45 -0.91 12.17
CA PHE A 61 -3.61 -1.77 12.26
C PHE A 61 -4.43 -1.66 10.97
N ALA A 62 -4.66 -2.76 10.27
CA ALA A 62 -5.46 -2.81 9.06
C ALA A 62 -6.65 -3.77 9.23
N PRO A 63 -7.77 -3.59 8.51
CA PRO A 63 -8.83 -4.59 8.52
C PRO A 63 -8.30 -5.92 7.97
N SER A 64 -8.83 -7.04 8.46
CA SER A 64 -8.60 -8.34 7.84
C SER A 64 -9.21 -8.38 6.44
N LEU A 65 -8.76 -9.32 5.61
CA LEU A 65 -9.27 -9.47 4.25
C LEU A 65 -10.80 -9.65 4.23
N GLU A 66 -11.33 -10.50 5.10
CA GLU A 66 -12.77 -10.73 5.16
C GLU A 66 -13.54 -9.50 5.64
N LEU A 67 -13.01 -8.76 6.63
CA LEU A 67 -13.63 -7.51 7.06
C LEU A 67 -13.65 -6.47 5.94
N LEU A 68 -12.53 -6.33 5.20
CA LEU A 68 -12.44 -5.39 4.10
C LEU A 68 -13.37 -5.78 2.93
N VAL A 69 -13.50 -7.08 2.62
CA VAL A 69 -14.47 -7.57 1.63
C VAL A 69 -15.90 -7.24 2.06
N GLN A 70 -16.23 -7.43 3.35
CA GLN A 70 -17.56 -7.07 3.87
C GLN A 70 -17.83 -5.57 3.77
N TRP A 71 -16.86 -4.73 4.15
CA TRP A 71 -16.98 -3.27 4.06
C TRP A 71 -17.08 -2.78 2.62
N GLU A 72 -16.30 -3.35 1.70
CA GLU A 72 -16.36 -2.98 0.28
C GLU A 72 -17.73 -3.29 -0.33
N ARG A 73 -18.30 -4.47 -0.02
CA ARG A 73 -19.64 -4.85 -0.48
C ARG A 73 -20.72 -3.93 0.10
N ARG A 74 -20.63 -3.60 1.39
CA ARG A 74 -21.67 -2.85 2.10
C ARG A 74 -21.60 -1.33 1.89
N HIS A 75 -20.40 -0.77 1.76
CA HIS A 75 -20.17 0.67 1.87
C HIS A 75 -19.38 1.28 0.71
N SER A 76 -18.93 0.49 -0.27
CA SER A 76 -18.12 1.01 -1.39
C SER A 76 -16.88 1.77 -0.91
N LEU A 77 -16.20 1.22 0.10
CA LEU A 77 -15.10 1.90 0.77
C LEU A 77 -13.94 2.19 -0.18
N LEU A 78 -13.64 1.27 -1.10
CA LEU A 78 -12.51 1.34 -2.02
C LEU A 78 -12.93 1.95 -3.36
N LYS A 79 -13.39 3.20 -3.35
CA LYS A 79 -13.87 3.90 -4.55
C LYS A 79 -12.84 3.95 -5.68
N GLU A 80 -11.56 3.97 -5.33
CA GLU A 80 -10.45 4.03 -6.29
C GLU A 80 -9.80 2.66 -6.55
N ARG A 81 -10.50 1.56 -6.26
CA ARG A 81 -10.05 0.19 -6.55
C ARG A 81 -9.82 -0.07 -8.04
N ILE A 82 -10.56 0.65 -8.89
CA ILE A 82 -10.46 0.64 -10.36
C ILE A 82 -10.19 2.08 -10.77
N TYR A 83 -9.06 2.32 -11.43
CA TYR A 83 -8.62 3.66 -11.82
C TYR A 83 -9.02 3.92 -13.28
N TRP A 84 -9.63 5.08 -13.55
CA TRP A 84 -10.09 5.57 -14.86
C TRP A 84 -11.15 4.74 -15.57
N THR A 85 -10.77 3.60 -16.13
CA THR A 85 -11.64 2.76 -16.96
C THR A 85 -11.75 1.37 -16.37
N ALA A 86 -12.95 0.78 -16.46
CA ALA A 86 -13.15 -0.62 -16.12
C ALA A 86 -12.13 -1.47 -16.88
N ALA A 87 -11.46 -2.39 -16.19
CA ALA A 87 -10.44 -3.22 -16.84
C ALA A 87 -11.11 -3.97 -18.01
N PRO A 88 -10.58 -3.88 -19.24
CA PRO A 88 -11.22 -4.47 -20.40
C PRO A 88 -11.18 -6.00 -20.27
N ARG A 89 -12.36 -6.59 -20.06
CA ARG A 89 -12.61 -8.04 -19.89
C ARG A 89 -12.00 -8.63 -18.61
N PRO A 90 -12.58 -9.70 -18.05
CA PRO A 90 -11.96 -10.37 -16.92
C PRO A 90 -10.60 -10.92 -17.34
N LEU A 91 -9.57 -10.58 -16.56
CA LEU A 91 -8.24 -11.15 -16.71
C LEU A 91 -8.35 -12.66 -16.49
N ARG A 92 -7.94 -13.45 -17.48
CA ARG A 92 -7.79 -14.89 -17.29
C ARG A 92 -6.57 -15.11 -16.41
N LEU A 93 -6.81 -15.63 -15.22
CA LEU A 93 -5.75 -16.07 -14.32
C LEU A 93 -5.05 -17.31 -14.90
N ALA A 94 -3.81 -17.57 -14.49
CA ALA A 94 -2.99 -18.66 -15.02
C ALA A 94 -3.63 -20.05 -14.87
N ASN A 95 -4.55 -20.21 -13.91
CA ASN A 95 -5.32 -21.43 -13.66
C ASN A 95 -6.61 -21.54 -14.51
N GLY A 96 -6.81 -20.65 -15.48
CA GLY A 96 -8.00 -20.62 -16.33
C GLY A 96 -9.24 -19.98 -15.71
N THR A 97 -9.20 -19.60 -14.43
CA THR A 97 -10.31 -18.88 -13.79
C THR A 97 -10.36 -17.44 -14.27
N SER A 98 -11.57 -16.90 -14.38
CA SER A 98 -11.85 -15.58 -14.91
C SER A 98 -12.50 -14.73 -13.84
N LEU A 99 -11.70 -14.15 -12.94
CA LEU A 99 -12.17 -13.25 -11.89
C LEU A 99 -12.14 -11.81 -12.38
N SER A 100 -13.31 -11.21 -12.58
CA SER A 100 -13.39 -9.80 -13.00
C SER A 100 -12.85 -8.89 -11.90
N PRO A 101 -11.91 -7.98 -12.18
CA PRO A 101 -11.53 -6.95 -11.23
C PRO A 101 -12.61 -5.86 -11.11
N ASN A 102 -13.63 -5.84 -11.97
CA ASN A 102 -14.62 -4.78 -12.00
C ASN A 102 -15.84 -5.07 -11.10
N THR A 103 -16.08 -6.34 -10.78
CA THR A 103 -17.24 -6.74 -9.97
C THR A 103 -17.11 -6.31 -8.51
N ARG A 104 -18.26 -6.02 -7.88
CA ARG A 104 -18.40 -5.80 -6.43
C ARG A 104 -19.30 -6.85 -5.78
N ASP A 105 -20.07 -7.59 -6.57
CA ASP A 105 -21.05 -8.54 -6.08
C ASP A 105 -20.48 -9.94 -5.90
N ASP A 106 -19.38 -10.26 -6.58
CA ASP A 106 -18.67 -11.54 -6.45
C ASP A 106 -17.63 -11.49 -5.31
N PRO A 107 -17.89 -12.17 -4.17
CA PRO A 107 -16.97 -12.17 -3.05
C PRO A 107 -15.67 -12.91 -3.36
N ALA A 108 -15.65 -13.88 -4.28
CA ALA A 108 -14.44 -14.59 -4.66
C ALA A 108 -13.50 -13.68 -5.46
N ALA A 109 -14.05 -12.92 -6.41
CA ALA A 109 -13.27 -11.89 -7.11
C ALA A 109 -12.76 -10.82 -6.15
N LEU A 110 -13.61 -10.31 -5.24
CA LEU A 110 -13.16 -9.32 -4.25
C LEU A 110 -12.04 -9.85 -3.36
N ARG A 111 -12.17 -11.05 -2.79
CA ARG A 111 -11.09 -11.66 -1.99
C ARG A 111 -9.79 -11.76 -2.77
N HIS A 112 -9.85 -12.24 -4.01
CA HIS A 112 -8.68 -12.39 -4.85
C HIS A 112 -7.97 -11.05 -5.07
N TRP A 113 -8.70 -10.01 -5.48
CA TRP A 113 -8.11 -8.73 -5.83
C TRP A 113 -7.71 -7.88 -4.62
N LEU A 114 -8.44 -8.00 -3.50
CA LEU A 114 -8.12 -7.27 -2.26
C LEU A 114 -7.00 -7.93 -1.47
N ALA A 115 -6.78 -9.23 -1.62
CA ALA A 115 -5.61 -9.90 -1.03
C ALA A 115 -4.28 -9.33 -1.54
N LEU A 116 -4.29 -8.62 -2.68
CA LEU A 116 -3.11 -8.00 -3.29
C LEU A 116 -2.79 -6.61 -2.73
N CYS A 117 -3.58 -6.08 -1.78
CA CYS A 117 -3.28 -4.78 -1.16
C CYS A 117 -1.95 -4.82 -0.41
N ASP A 118 -1.20 -3.71 -0.43
CA ASP A 118 0.17 -3.67 0.12
C ASP A 118 0.26 -4.10 1.58
N PHE A 119 -0.70 -3.66 2.40
CA PHE A 119 -0.72 -3.95 3.83
C PHE A 119 -0.95 -5.44 4.18
N TYR A 120 -1.25 -6.31 3.20
CA TYR A 120 -1.27 -7.77 3.39
C TYR A 120 0.08 -8.45 3.09
N HIS A 121 1.02 -7.74 2.47
CA HIS A 121 2.30 -8.30 2.05
C HIS A 121 3.48 -7.80 2.90
N PHE A 122 3.28 -6.75 3.70
CA PHE A 122 4.31 -6.19 4.55
C PHE A 122 4.31 -6.86 5.93
N PRO A 123 5.47 -7.18 6.50
CA PRO A 123 5.53 -7.86 7.80
C PRO A 123 5.16 -6.93 8.95
N HIS A 124 4.68 -7.50 10.05
CA HIS A 124 4.35 -6.81 11.30
C HIS A 124 3.17 -5.83 11.22
N ILE A 125 2.29 -5.99 10.22
CA ILE A 125 0.97 -5.36 10.23
C ILE A 125 0.03 -6.18 11.12
N THR A 126 -0.72 -5.51 11.99
CA THR A 126 -1.73 -6.17 12.83
C THR A 126 -3.08 -6.07 12.15
N TYR A 127 -3.75 -7.20 11.93
CA TYR A 127 -5.08 -7.23 11.32
C TYR A 127 -6.18 -7.24 12.38
N PHE A 128 -7.33 -6.64 12.11
CA PHE A 128 -8.51 -6.72 12.98
C PHE A 128 -9.76 -7.12 12.21
N ASP A 129 -10.65 -7.84 12.87
CA ASP A 129 -11.88 -8.42 12.29
C ASP A 129 -13.14 -7.64 12.64
N SER A 130 -13.04 -6.69 13.57
CA SER A 130 -14.13 -5.78 13.96
C SER A 130 -13.60 -4.59 14.77
N TRP A 131 -14.43 -3.57 15.01
CA TRP A 131 -14.07 -2.45 15.89
C TRP A 131 -13.76 -2.89 17.34
N PRO A 132 -14.55 -3.78 17.99
CA PRO A 132 -14.19 -4.30 19.31
C PRO A 132 -12.83 -5.03 19.32
N ASP A 133 -12.56 -5.83 18.29
CA ASP A 133 -11.28 -6.54 18.15
C ASP A 133 -10.11 -5.57 17.96
N LEU A 134 -10.27 -4.52 17.15
CA LEU A 134 -9.28 -3.44 17.03
C LEU A 134 -8.96 -2.82 18.39
N LEU A 135 -9.98 -2.45 19.17
CA LEU A 135 -9.80 -1.84 20.48
C LEU A 135 -9.11 -2.79 21.47
N ALA A 136 -9.44 -4.09 21.44
CA ALA A 136 -8.78 -5.10 22.25
C ALA A 136 -7.30 -5.23 21.88
N LYS A 137 -6.98 -5.27 20.58
CA LYS A 137 -5.61 -5.34 20.07
C LYS A 137 -4.82 -4.07 20.41
N LEU A 138 -5.39 -2.88 20.25
CA LEU A 138 -4.74 -1.61 20.64
C LEU A 138 -4.40 -1.54 22.13
N ARG A 139 -5.25 -2.10 23.01
CA ARG A 139 -5.01 -2.09 24.47
C ARG A 139 -3.97 -3.11 24.93
N SER A 140 -3.79 -4.19 24.18
CA SER A 140 -2.93 -5.32 24.56
C SER A 140 -1.62 -5.40 23.79
N ALA A 141 -1.53 -4.76 22.62
CA ALA A 141 -0.36 -4.82 21.75
C ALA A 141 0.87 -4.16 22.38
N ASP A 142 2.02 -4.82 22.24
CA ASP A 142 3.31 -4.21 22.49
C ASP A 142 3.76 -3.44 21.24
N LEU A 143 3.37 -2.17 21.20
CA LEU A 143 3.66 -1.27 20.08
C LEU A 143 5.16 -1.01 19.94
N ALA A 144 5.92 -1.01 21.05
CA ALA A 144 7.36 -0.81 21.03
C ALA A 144 8.07 -2.02 20.41
N ALA A 145 7.69 -3.24 20.81
CA ALA A 145 8.19 -4.47 20.23
C ALA A 145 7.84 -4.58 18.73
N THR A 146 6.61 -4.20 18.37
CA THR A 146 6.15 -4.18 16.97
C THR A 146 6.99 -3.22 16.13
N SER A 147 7.19 -1.99 16.61
CA SER A 147 8.03 -0.99 15.95
C SER A 147 9.49 -1.46 15.82
N ALA A 148 10.03 -2.17 16.83
CA ALA A 148 11.38 -2.75 16.76
C ALA A 148 11.49 -3.86 15.70
N ALA A 149 10.47 -4.72 15.59
CA ALA A 149 10.41 -5.76 14.58
C ALA A 149 10.30 -5.17 13.17
N MET A 150 9.47 -4.13 12.98
CA MET A 150 9.40 -3.36 11.73
C MET A 150 10.76 -2.76 11.35
N ARG A 151 11.48 -2.15 12.30
CA ARG A 151 12.85 -1.64 12.07
C ARG A 151 13.79 -2.73 11.58
N ALA A 152 13.76 -3.90 12.20
CA ALA A 152 14.60 -5.03 11.79
C ALA A 152 14.26 -5.52 10.37
N ALA A 153 12.97 -5.63 10.04
CA ALA A 153 12.52 -6.00 8.70
C ALA A 153 12.93 -4.96 7.64
N ASN A 154 12.75 -3.67 7.94
CA ASN A 154 13.15 -2.57 7.07
C ASN A 154 14.66 -2.55 6.79
N ARG A 155 15.50 -2.81 7.80
CA ARG A 155 16.96 -2.92 7.64
C ARG A 155 17.35 -4.09 6.73
N ARG A 156 16.78 -5.28 6.96
CA ARG A 156 17.03 -6.46 6.11
C ARG A 156 16.68 -6.19 4.65
N LEU A 157 15.49 -5.62 4.41
CA LEU A 157 15.07 -5.30 3.05
C LEU A 157 16.00 -4.29 2.38
N LEU A 158 16.47 -3.27 3.11
CA LEU A 158 17.43 -2.30 2.56
C LEU A 158 18.73 -2.98 2.12
N ASP A 159 19.27 -3.89 2.94
CA ASP A 159 20.50 -4.61 2.62
C ASP A 159 20.32 -5.55 1.43
N GLU A 160 19.19 -6.27 1.37
CA GLU A 160 18.83 -7.14 0.24
C GLU A 160 18.70 -6.33 -1.06
N LEU A 161 17.96 -5.21 -1.03
CA LEU A 161 17.80 -4.33 -2.18
C LEU A 161 19.14 -3.79 -2.66
N ARG A 162 20.01 -3.32 -1.75
CA ARG A 162 21.36 -2.87 -2.09
C ARG A 162 22.18 -3.94 -2.80
N GLN A 163 22.13 -5.18 -2.30
CA GLN A 163 22.84 -6.30 -2.93
C GLN A 163 22.27 -6.67 -4.30
N GLN A 164 20.93 -6.70 -4.43
CA GLN A 164 20.26 -6.95 -5.71
C GLN A 164 20.60 -5.88 -6.74
N TRP A 165 20.47 -4.59 -6.39
CA TRP A 165 20.83 -3.48 -7.26
C TRP A 165 22.31 -3.50 -7.64
N ARG A 166 23.21 -3.76 -6.69
CA ARG A 166 24.64 -3.92 -6.99
C ARG A 166 24.89 -5.03 -8.01
N ARG A 167 24.28 -6.20 -7.85
CA ARG A 167 24.40 -7.31 -8.81
C ARG A 167 23.84 -6.95 -10.19
N LEU A 168 22.68 -6.30 -10.24
CA LEU A 168 22.07 -5.85 -11.49
C LEU A 168 22.96 -4.84 -12.20
N PHE A 169 23.47 -3.83 -11.50
CA PHE A 169 24.36 -2.84 -12.08
C PHE A 169 25.68 -3.45 -12.56
N LEU A 170 26.30 -4.33 -11.77
CA LEU A 170 27.50 -5.05 -12.21
C LEU A 170 27.25 -5.90 -13.44
N ARG A 171 26.06 -6.51 -13.59
CA ARG A 171 25.70 -7.28 -14.79
C ARG A 171 25.42 -6.38 -15.99
N MET A 172 24.64 -5.31 -15.80
CA MET A 172 24.26 -4.37 -16.86
C MET A 172 25.46 -3.62 -17.43
N PHE A 173 26.45 -3.31 -16.59
CA PHE A 173 27.61 -2.50 -16.97
C PHE A 173 28.91 -3.29 -16.99
N ARG A 174 28.85 -4.63 -17.04
CA ARG A 174 30.05 -5.47 -17.10
C ARG A 174 30.82 -5.16 -18.39
N GLY A 175 32.05 -4.66 -18.25
CA GLY A 175 32.91 -4.31 -19.40
C GLY A 175 32.53 -3.01 -20.12
N ALA A 176 31.58 -2.24 -19.57
CA ALA A 176 31.21 -0.93 -20.11
C ALA A 176 32.25 0.12 -19.66
N PRO A 177 32.90 0.87 -20.58
CA PRO A 177 33.74 2.00 -20.22
C PRO A 177 32.96 3.05 -19.40
N PRO A 178 33.61 3.79 -18.48
CA PRO A 178 33.00 4.96 -17.87
C PRO A 178 32.46 5.92 -18.95
N GLY A 179 31.18 6.30 -18.84
CA GLY A 179 30.52 7.18 -19.83
C GLY A 179 30.03 6.48 -21.11
N SER A 180 30.15 5.16 -21.24
CA SER A 180 29.75 4.43 -22.46
C SER A 180 28.26 4.17 -22.61
N ARG A 181 27.42 4.72 -21.72
CA ARG A 181 25.97 4.55 -21.81
C ARG A 181 25.46 5.44 -22.94
N ALA A 182 25.44 4.90 -24.15
CA ALA A 182 24.71 5.49 -25.26
C ALA A 182 23.22 5.40 -24.94
N VAL A 183 22.68 6.43 -24.29
CA VAL A 183 21.23 6.62 -24.22
C VAL A 183 20.80 6.96 -25.65
N PRO A 184 19.87 6.21 -26.25
CA PRO A 184 19.35 6.58 -27.56
C PRO A 184 18.88 8.03 -27.51
N SER A 185 19.27 8.82 -28.51
CA SER A 185 19.00 10.26 -28.54
C SER A 185 17.52 10.59 -28.64
N ASP A 186 16.70 9.61 -29.04
CA ASP A 186 15.25 9.72 -29.15
C ASP A 186 14.53 8.59 -28.41
N TYR A 187 13.34 8.92 -27.90
CA TYR A 187 12.48 8.02 -27.13
C TYR A 187 12.09 6.76 -27.93
N ASP A 188 11.79 6.91 -29.22
CA ASP A 188 11.32 5.80 -30.06
C ASP A 188 12.42 4.77 -30.33
N ALA A 189 13.67 5.21 -30.47
CA ALA A 189 14.84 4.35 -30.55
C ALA A 189 15.08 3.62 -29.22
N ALA A 190 14.89 4.29 -28.08
CA ALA A 190 14.97 3.64 -26.77
C ALA A 190 13.88 2.58 -26.57
N MET A 191 12.63 2.88 -26.92
CA MET A 191 11.52 1.95 -26.79
C MET A 191 11.65 0.73 -27.71
N ARG A 192 12.10 0.93 -28.96
CA ARG A 192 12.42 -0.18 -29.88
C ARG A 192 13.54 -1.06 -29.34
N ALA A 193 14.60 -0.48 -28.81
CA ALA A 193 15.74 -1.22 -28.28
C ALA A 193 15.42 -2.00 -26.99
N LEU A 194 14.61 -1.44 -26.10
CA LEU A 194 14.27 -2.05 -24.80
C LEU A 194 13.16 -3.10 -24.92
N TYR A 195 12.13 -2.84 -25.72
CA TYR A 195 10.90 -3.62 -25.71
C TYR A 195 10.57 -4.28 -27.06
N GLY A 196 11.36 -4.03 -28.11
CA GLY A 196 11.06 -4.50 -29.47
C GLY A 196 9.78 -3.90 -30.05
N GLN A 197 9.24 -2.84 -29.42
CA GLN A 197 7.98 -2.23 -29.82
C GLN A 197 8.25 -1.02 -30.73
N VAL A 198 7.55 -0.98 -31.87
CA VAL A 198 7.36 0.28 -32.61
C VAL A 198 6.22 1.02 -31.90
N PRO A 199 6.46 2.23 -31.34
CA PRO A 199 5.39 2.98 -30.72
C PRO A 199 4.27 3.21 -31.73
N PRO A 200 2.99 3.22 -31.28
CA PRO A 200 1.88 3.47 -32.18
C PRO A 200 2.09 4.80 -32.91
N SER A 201 1.75 4.85 -34.22
CA SER A 201 1.95 6.03 -35.08
C SER A 201 1.22 7.30 -34.63
N ARG A 202 0.40 7.17 -33.58
CA ARG A 202 -0.32 8.25 -32.94
C ARG A 202 -0.25 8.05 -31.43
N GLU A 203 0.21 9.07 -30.73
CA GLU A 203 0.16 9.14 -29.28
C GLU A 203 -1.32 9.00 -28.84
N PRO A 204 -1.66 8.10 -27.90
CA PRO A 204 -3.00 8.04 -27.35
C PRO A 204 -3.38 9.42 -26.82
N SER A 205 -4.46 10.00 -27.35
CA SER A 205 -4.88 11.34 -26.92
C SER A 205 -5.36 11.26 -25.48
N CYS A 206 -4.52 11.69 -24.53
CA CYS A 206 -4.88 11.80 -23.11
C CYS A 206 -6.13 12.67 -22.89
N ARG A 207 -6.49 13.53 -23.86
CA ARG A 207 -7.71 14.37 -23.83
C ARG A 207 -8.98 13.63 -24.25
N ARG A 208 -8.89 12.49 -24.95
CA ARG A 208 -10.07 11.79 -25.50
C ARG A 208 -10.62 10.70 -24.59
N GLU A 209 -9.83 10.22 -23.64
CA GLU A 209 -10.24 9.21 -22.64
C GLU A 209 -10.50 9.82 -21.25
N SER A 210 -10.35 11.14 -21.11
CA SER A 210 -10.60 11.90 -19.87
C SER A 210 -12.04 12.39 -19.71
N ARG A 211 -13.01 11.71 -20.31
CA ARG A 211 -14.37 11.78 -19.78
C ARG A 211 -14.43 10.73 -18.70
N PRO A 212 -14.52 11.10 -17.41
CA PRO A 212 -15.03 10.14 -16.46
C PRO A 212 -16.39 9.70 -17.01
N GLU A 213 -16.61 8.40 -17.15
CA GLU A 213 -17.97 7.88 -17.18
C GLU A 213 -18.57 8.03 -15.76
N TYR A 214 -18.67 9.28 -15.28
CA TYR A 214 -19.69 9.65 -14.30
C TYR A 214 -21.02 9.76 -15.06
N GLY A 215 -21.39 8.69 -15.77
CA GLY A 215 -22.78 8.45 -16.11
C GLY A 215 -23.46 8.05 -14.81
N GLU A 216 -24.26 8.96 -14.27
CA GLU A 216 -25.38 8.72 -13.36
C GLU A 216 -25.31 7.40 -12.57
N TRP A 217 -24.43 7.36 -11.57
CA TRP A 217 -24.55 6.40 -10.48
C TRP A 217 -25.20 7.12 -9.30
N GLY A 218 -26.54 7.11 -9.30
CA GLY A 218 -27.47 7.36 -8.17
C GLY A 218 -27.12 8.49 -7.21
#